data_AF-A0A9W7C9N5-F1
#
_entry.id   AF-A0A9W7C9N5-F1
#
_cell.length_a   1.000
_cell.length_b   1.000
_cell.length_c   1.000
_cell.angle_alpha   90.00
_cell.angle_beta   90.00
_cell.angle_gamma   90.00
#
_symmetry.space_group_name_H-M   'P 1'
#
loop_
_entity.id
_entity.type
_entity.pdbx_description
1 polymer ?
#
loop_
_entity_poly.entity_id
_entity_poly.type
_entity_poly.pdbx_seq_one_letter_code
_entity_poly.pdbx_strand_id
1 'polypeptide(L)'
;MVSYATGNEKVEFASERYVPRIKAGAKAYKKDLYKAVGSGNMADLGAVVAEPRKKTKEDKAKADGGFADRAASAGIFSDARVLTAMDLYAGAFSDRAESEKTRAMKKEVATLRSIISEYRTMSSSGGKKAGAARAKELYKEGGDAFNRYVYAANLGLNIKFEKLDYL
;
A
#
# COMPACT_ATOMS: atom_id res chain seq x y z
N MET A 1 26.86 8.76 -22.40
CA MET A 1 25.84 7.75 -22.77
C MET A 1 25.00 7.49 -21.53
N VAL A 2 23.69 7.76 -21.57
CA VAL A 2 22.78 7.39 -20.49
C VAL A 2 22.51 5.90 -20.65
N SER A 3 23.12 5.07 -19.80
CA SER A 3 22.81 3.64 -19.75
C SER A 3 21.37 3.50 -19.27
N TYR A 4 20.48 3.07 -20.15
CA TYR A 4 19.14 2.68 -19.75
C TYR A 4 19.29 1.41 -18.93
N ALA A 5 19.01 1.49 -17.62
CA ALA A 5 19.00 0.33 -16.75
C ALA A 5 18.20 -0.81 -17.41
N THR A 6 18.82 -1.98 -17.53
CA THR A 6 18.18 -3.19 -18.04
C THR A 6 17.06 -3.61 -17.09
N GLY A 7 16.05 -4.35 -17.57
CA GLY A 7 14.87 -4.71 -16.76
C GLY A 7 15.20 -5.31 -15.38
N ASN A 8 16.30 -6.06 -15.26
CA ASN A 8 16.76 -6.60 -13.97
C ASN A 8 17.32 -5.53 -13.02
N GLU A 9 18.07 -4.53 -13.51
CA GLU A 9 18.62 -3.45 -12.69
C GLU A 9 17.51 -2.54 -12.12
N LYS A 10 16.45 -2.31 -12.91
CA LYS A 10 15.26 -1.58 -12.44
C LYS A 10 14.53 -2.34 -11.34
N VAL A 11 14.33 -3.65 -11.51
CA VAL A 11 13.70 -4.51 -10.51
C VAL A 11 14.56 -4.61 -9.24
N GLU A 12 15.88 -4.63 -9.37
CA GLU A 12 16.81 -4.63 -8.24
C GLU A 12 16.70 -3.35 -7.41
N PHE A 13 16.83 -2.19 -8.05
CA PHE A 13 16.65 -0.89 -7.39
C PHE A 13 15.27 -0.75 -6.75
N ALA A 14 14.21 -1.20 -7.44
CA ALA A 14 12.86 -1.15 -6.92
C ALA A 14 12.66 -2.11 -5.74
N SER A 15 13.30 -3.28 -5.77
CA SER A 15 13.25 -4.27 -4.68
C SER A 15 13.84 -3.67 -3.41
N GLU A 16 15.05 -3.13 -3.47
CA GLU A 16 15.72 -2.49 -2.33
C GLU A 16 14.88 -1.34 -1.74
N ARG A 17 14.24 -0.55 -2.59
CA ARG A 17 13.55 0.68 -2.17
C ARG A 17 12.11 0.46 -1.70
N TYR A 18 11.39 -0.51 -2.27
CA TYR A 18 9.94 -0.65 -2.07
C TYR A 18 9.52 -1.92 -1.36
N VAL A 19 10.25 -3.04 -1.51
CA VAL A 19 9.92 -4.31 -0.82
C VAL A 19 9.84 -4.14 0.71
N PRO A 20 10.75 -3.41 1.39
CA PRO A 20 10.63 -3.21 2.84
C PRO A 20 9.32 -2.52 3.25
N ARG A 21 8.83 -1.58 2.43
CA ARG A 21 7.55 -0.89 2.67
C ARG A 21 6.35 -1.80 2.44
N ILE A 22 6.40 -2.63 1.39
CA ILE A 22 5.36 -3.61 1.10
C ILE A 22 5.27 -4.64 2.24
N LYS A 23 6.41 -5.12 2.75
CA LYS A 23 6.48 -6.03 3.91
C LYS A 23 5.97 -5.39 5.19
N ALA A 24 6.34 -4.13 5.45
CA ALA A 24 5.79 -3.38 6.59
C ALA A 24 4.27 -3.25 6.48
N GLY A 25 3.76 -2.99 5.27
CA GLY A 25 2.32 -2.98 4.97
C GLY A 25 1.66 -4.33 5.23
N ALA A 26 2.26 -5.44 4.79
CA ALA A 26 1.75 -6.78 5.06
C ALA A 26 1.67 -7.08 6.57
N LYS A 27 2.69 -6.69 7.33
CA LYS A 27 2.71 -6.82 8.79
C LYS A 27 1.61 -5.98 9.46
N ALA A 28 1.42 -4.74 9.02
CA ALA A 28 0.37 -3.87 9.53
C ALA A 28 -1.03 -4.40 9.17
N TYR A 29 -1.18 -5.03 8.00
CA TYR A 29 -2.42 -5.69 7.61
C TYR A 29 -2.81 -6.80 8.59
N LYS A 30 -1.89 -7.74 8.83
CA LYS A 30 -2.13 -8.90 9.73
C LYS A 30 -2.36 -8.50 11.19
N LYS A 31 -1.77 -7.38 11.63
CA LYS A 31 -1.77 -6.98 13.04
C LYS A 31 -2.73 -5.83 13.30
N ASP A 32 -2.42 -4.66 12.77
CA ASP A 32 -3.09 -3.41 13.13
C ASP A 32 -4.47 -3.32 12.46
N LEU A 33 -4.55 -3.66 11.18
CA LEU A 33 -5.83 -3.69 10.46
C LEU A 33 -6.74 -4.80 10.97
N TYR A 34 -6.20 -6.01 11.19
CA TYR A 34 -6.94 -7.11 11.82
C TYR A 34 -7.52 -6.72 13.18
N LYS A 35 -6.70 -6.10 14.04
CA LYS A 35 -7.14 -5.62 15.36
C LYS A 35 -8.23 -4.56 15.23
N ALA A 36 -8.06 -3.56 14.36
CA ALA A 36 -9.03 -2.50 14.14
C ALA A 36 -10.38 -3.05 13.65
N VAL A 37 -10.36 -3.92 12.64
CA VAL A 37 -11.56 -4.57 12.09
C VAL A 37 -12.22 -5.50 13.12
N GLY A 38 -11.42 -6.26 13.87
CA GLY A 38 -11.90 -7.19 14.89
C GLY A 38 -12.57 -6.49 16.08
N SER A 39 -12.04 -5.33 16.49
CA SER A 39 -12.61 -4.51 17.57
C SER A 39 -13.95 -3.86 17.20
N GLY A 40 -14.25 -3.73 15.90
CA GLY A 40 -15.41 -2.97 15.42
C GLY A 40 -15.29 -1.45 15.64
N ASN A 41 -14.16 -0.96 16.14
CA ASN A 41 -13.91 0.46 16.35
C ASN A 41 -13.46 1.13 15.03
N MET A 42 -14.38 1.87 14.40
CA MET A 42 -14.11 2.54 13.13
C MET A 42 -13.10 3.70 13.26
N ALA A 43 -12.85 4.21 14.47
CA ALA A 43 -11.82 5.21 14.70
C ALA A 43 -10.41 4.59 14.58
N ASP A 44 -10.21 3.42 15.18
CA ASP A 44 -8.95 2.67 15.07
C ASP A 44 -8.67 2.28 13.62
N LEU A 45 -9.73 1.90 12.88
CA LEU A 45 -9.65 1.61 11.46
C LEU A 45 -9.15 2.83 10.67
N GLY A 46 -9.72 4.01 10.94
CA GLY A 46 -9.30 5.27 10.34
C GLY A 46 -7.85 5.62 10.61
N ALA A 47 -7.34 5.35 11.81
CA ALA A 47 -5.94 5.60 12.15
C ALA A 47 -4.97 4.72 11.35
N VAL A 48 -5.32 3.45 11.12
CA VAL A 48 -4.47 2.51 10.35
C VAL A 48 -4.37 2.90 8.87
N VAL A 49 -5.45 3.43 8.29
CA VAL A 49 -5.53 3.80 6.87
C VAL A 49 -5.45 5.30 6.60
N ALA A 50 -5.06 6.09 7.61
CA ALA A 50 -5.04 7.54 7.50
C ALA A 50 -4.05 8.02 6.43
N GLU A 51 -4.51 8.84 5.49
CA GLU A 51 -3.60 9.52 4.57
C GLU A 51 -2.81 10.62 5.28
N PRO A 52 -1.55 10.89 4.86
CA PRO A 52 -0.80 12.02 5.37
C PRO A 52 -1.60 13.31 5.17
N ARG A 53 -1.63 14.17 6.19
CA ARG A 53 -2.34 15.46 6.09
C ARG A 53 -1.86 16.27 4.88
N LYS A 54 -2.75 17.09 4.32
CA LYS A 54 -2.40 17.99 3.22
C LYS A 54 -1.32 18.97 3.68
N LYS A 55 -0.41 19.34 2.76
CA LYS A 55 0.64 20.33 3.04
C LYS A 55 0.02 21.66 3.42
N THR A 56 0.39 22.18 4.59
CA THR A 56 -0.09 23.48 5.08
C THR A 56 0.92 24.59 4.77
N LYS A 57 0.60 25.84 5.13
CA LYS A 57 1.53 26.97 4.96
C LYS A 57 2.71 26.86 5.93
N GLU A 58 2.45 26.38 7.14
CA GLU A 58 3.44 26.17 8.21
C GLU A 58 4.46 25.10 7.80
N ASP A 59 4.02 24.08 7.06
CA ASP A 59 4.93 23.07 6.51
C ASP A 59 5.94 23.67 5.54
N LYS A 60 5.55 24.67 4.74
CA LYS A 60 6.47 25.33 3.79
C LYS A 60 7.58 26.11 4.50
N ALA A 61 7.37 26.50 5.76
CA ALA A 61 8.36 27.22 6.56
C ALA A 61 9.38 26.29 7.25
N LYS A 62 9.14 24.97 7.28
CA LYS A 62 10.08 23.99 7.85
C LYS A 62 11.20 23.68 6.87
N ALA A 63 12.38 23.35 7.39
CA ALA A 63 13.56 23.02 6.60
C ALA A 63 13.34 21.82 5.65
N ASP A 64 12.49 20.86 6.04
CA ASP A 64 12.11 19.68 5.26
C ASP A 64 10.81 19.88 4.46
N GLY A 65 10.25 21.10 4.46
CA GLY A 65 8.96 21.38 3.86
C GLY A 65 7.78 20.66 4.52
N GLY A 66 7.92 20.24 5.78
CA GLY A 66 6.93 19.51 6.58
C GLY A 66 6.72 18.06 6.15
N PHE A 67 7.71 17.48 5.46
CA PHE A 67 7.66 16.10 4.98
C PHE A 67 7.61 15.09 6.13
N ALA A 68 8.47 15.26 7.13
CA ALA A 68 8.55 14.35 8.28
C ALA A 68 7.23 14.30 9.06
N ASP A 69 6.64 15.46 9.34
CA ASP A 69 5.39 15.55 10.10
C ASP A 69 4.19 15.01 9.32
N ARG A 70 4.14 15.26 8.01
CA ARG A 70 3.11 14.68 7.16
C ARG A 70 3.26 13.17 7.07
N ALA A 71 4.48 12.69 6.88
CA ALA A 71 4.76 11.27 6.90
C ALA A 71 4.34 10.65 8.24
N ALA A 72 4.65 11.27 9.38
CA ALA A 72 4.27 10.78 10.71
C ALA A 72 2.75 10.69 10.91
N SER A 73 1.97 11.58 10.28
CA SER A 73 0.51 11.54 10.34
C SER A 73 -0.16 10.43 9.52
N ALA A 74 0.59 9.78 8.62
CA ALA A 74 0.04 8.70 7.80
C ALA A 74 -0.03 7.38 8.58
N GLY A 75 -1.17 6.71 8.47
CA GLY A 75 -1.37 5.34 8.91
C GLY A 75 -0.40 4.39 8.20
N ILE A 76 -0.03 3.28 8.85
CA ILE A 76 0.96 2.36 8.28
C ILE A 76 0.46 1.73 6.97
N PHE A 77 -0.86 1.54 6.83
CA PHE A 77 -1.48 1.01 5.61
C PHE A 77 -2.09 2.10 4.72
N SER A 78 -1.59 3.34 4.76
CA SER A 78 -2.09 4.41 3.89
C SER A 78 -1.69 4.20 2.41
N ASP A 79 -2.46 4.77 1.49
CA ASP A 79 -2.18 4.79 0.07
C ASP A 79 -0.81 5.45 -0.22
N ALA A 80 -0.55 6.59 0.42
CA ALA A 80 0.71 7.31 0.28
C ALA A 80 1.96 6.53 0.74
N ARG A 81 1.80 5.41 1.45
CA ARG A 81 2.90 4.58 1.94
C ARG A 81 2.97 3.26 1.19
N VAL A 82 2.04 2.35 1.48
CA VAL A 82 2.13 0.95 1.03
C VAL A 82 1.69 0.83 -0.42
N LEU A 83 0.55 1.41 -0.79
CA LEU A 83 0.01 1.26 -2.14
C LEU A 83 0.84 2.01 -3.19
N THR A 84 1.36 3.19 -2.83
CA THR A 84 2.32 3.90 -3.69
C THR A 84 3.61 3.09 -3.88
N ALA A 85 4.12 2.43 -2.83
CA ALA A 85 5.27 1.53 -2.97
C ALA A 85 4.94 0.32 -3.86
N MET A 86 3.74 -0.24 -3.75
CA MET A 86 3.27 -1.34 -4.60
C MET A 86 3.17 -0.95 -6.08
N ASP A 87 2.68 0.26 -6.38
CA ASP A 87 2.63 0.79 -7.75
C ASP A 87 4.02 1.05 -8.33
N LEU A 88 4.91 1.66 -7.54
CA LEU A 88 6.28 1.94 -7.96
C LEU A 88 7.06 0.64 -8.21
N TYR A 89 6.81 -0.38 -7.37
CA TYR A 89 7.38 -1.71 -7.58
C TYR A 89 6.78 -2.39 -8.83
N ALA A 90 5.47 -2.28 -9.07
CA ALA A 90 4.84 -2.80 -10.29
C ALA A 90 5.40 -2.17 -11.56
N GLY A 91 5.67 -0.85 -11.52
CA GLY A 91 6.25 -0.10 -12.62
C GLY A 91 7.66 -0.56 -13.01
N ALA A 92 8.42 -1.14 -12.07
CA ALA A 92 9.77 -1.65 -12.34
C ALA A 92 9.80 -2.85 -13.30
N PHE A 93 8.68 -3.57 -13.44
CA PHE A 93 8.53 -4.72 -14.35
C PHE A 93 8.11 -4.32 -15.79
N SER A 94 8.08 -3.03 -16.11
CA SER A 94 7.71 -2.53 -17.44
C SER A 94 8.88 -1.77 -18.07
N ASP A 95 9.33 -2.22 -19.24
CA ASP A 95 10.46 -1.61 -19.94
C ASP A 95 10.06 -0.65 -21.08
N ARG A 96 8.88 -0.82 -21.70
CA ARG A 96 8.39 0.02 -22.83
C ARG A 96 6.87 0.10 -22.97
N ALA A 97 6.16 -1.01 -22.72
CA ALA A 97 4.71 -1.09 -22.66
C ALA A 97 4.30 -1.81 -21.37
N GLU A 98 3.10 -1.52 -20.87
CA GLU A 98 2.62 -2.13 -19.63
C GLU A 98 2.47 -3.64 -19.81
N SER A 99 3.32 -4.42 -19.14
CA SER A 99 3.27 -5.88 -19.22
C SER A 99 1.99 -6.40 -18.57
N GLU A 100 1.54 -7.61 -18.95
CA GLU A 100 0.41 -8.27 -18.28
C GLU A 100 0.62 -8.36 -16.77
N LYS A 101 1.86 -8.62 -16.34
CA LYS A 101 2.27 -8.61 -14.94
C LYS A 101 2.04 -7.24 -14.30
N THR A 102 2.56 -6.16 -14.89
CA THR A 102 2.35 -4.81 -14.36
C THR A 102 0.87 -4.44 -14.32
N ARG A 103 0.08 -4.77 -15.35
CA ARG A 103 -1.38 -4.55 -15.37
C ARG A 103 -2.09 -5.31 -14.25
N ALA A 104 -1.76 -6.58 -14.06
CA ALA A 104 -2.33 -7.40 -12.99
C ALA A 104 -2.00 -6.82 -11.61
N MET A 105 -0.74 -6.43 -11.39
CA MET A 105 -0.32 -5.79 -10.14
C MET A 105 -1.08 -4.47 -9.89
N LYS A 106 -1.12 -3.56 -10.86
CA LYS A 106 -1.83 -2.28 -10.71
C LYS A 106 -3.33 -2.44 -10.51
N LYS A 107 -3.95 -3.45 -11.13
CA LYS A 107 -5.35 -3.78 -10.91
C LYS A 107 -5.61 -4.08 -9.42
N GLU A 108 -4.79 -4.93 -8.82
CA GLU A 108 -4.95 -5.25 -7.39
C GLU A 108 -4.65 -4.06 -6.48
N VAL A 109 -3.69 -3.19 -6.85
CA VAL A 109 -3.46 -1.93 -6.12
C VAL A 109 -4.67 -1.00 -6.21
N ALA A 110 -5.35 -0.91 -7.36
CA ALA A 110 -6.58 -0.14 -7.51
C ALA A 110 -7.72 -0.69 -6.62
N THR A 111 -7.85 -2.02 -6.53
CA THR A 111 -8.78 -2.68 -5.59
C THR A 111 -8.46 -2.26 -4.14
N LEU A 112 -7.19 -2.35 -3.73
CA LEU A 112 -6.76 -1.94 -2.39
C LEU A 112 -7.03 -0.46 -2.10
N ARG A 113 -6.87 0.43 -3.09
CA ARG A 113 -7.23 1.85 -2.95
C ARG A 113 -8.72 2.06 -2.71
N SER A 114 -9.56 1.35 -3.44
CA SER A 114 -11.02 1.40 -3.24
C SER A 114 -11.37 0.99 -1.82
N ILE A 115 -10.78 -0.10 -1.34
CA ILE A 115 -10.98 -0.62 0.02
C ILE A 115 -10.54 0.39 1.08
N ILE A 116 -9.36 0.99 0.94
CA ILE A 116 -8.88 2.05 1.85
C ILE A 116 -9.85 3.25 1.85
N SER A 117 -10.34 3.66 0.68
CA SER A 117 -11.29 4.77 0.57
C SER A 117 -12.61 4.45 1.29
N GLU A 118 -13.11 3.22 1.15
CA GLU A 118 -14.27 2.75 1.90
C GLU A 118 -14.01 2.77 3.41
N TYR A 119 -12.89 2.24 3.89
CA TYR A 119 -12.52 2.29 5.31
C TYR A 119 -12.48 3.71 5.88
N ARG A 120 -11.93 4.67 5.13
CA ARG A 120 -11.89 6.08 5.52
C ARG A 120 -13.30 6.68 5.59
N THR A 121 -14.15 6.35 4.63
CA THR A 121 -15.55 6.78 4.62
C THR A 121 -16.30 6.23 5.84
N MET A 122 -16.08 4.96 6.17
CA MET A 122 -16.68 4.30 7.35
C MET A 122 -16.17 4.89 8.67
N SER A 123 -14.90 5.26 8.73
CA SER A 123 -14.32 5.95 9.89
C SER A 123 -14.96 7.32 10.12
N SER A 124 -15.16 8.10 9.05
CA SER A 124 -15.74 9.44 9.14
C SER A 124 -17.24 9.49 9.47
N SER A 125 -17.99 8.41 9.21
CA SER A 125 -19.46 8.37 9.33
C SER A 125 -19.97 7.89 10.70
N GLY A 126 -19.09 7.71 11.69
CA GLY A 126 -19.48 7.44 13.07
C GLY A 126 -20.12 6.05 13.25
N GLY A 127 -19.31 5.00 13.10
CA GLY A 127 -19.41 3.75 13.88
C GLY A 127 -20.79 3.11 14.10
N LYS A 128 -21.65 2.98 13.08
CA LYS A 128 -22.84 2.11 13.20
C LYS A 128 -22.45 0.63 13.05
N LYS A 129 -23.13 -0.27 13.75
CA LYS A 129 -22.93 -1.75 13.69
C LYS A 129 -22.83 -2.32 12.25
N ALA A 130 -23.54 -1.72 11.29
CA ALA A 130 -23.46 -2.07 9.86
C ALA A 130 -22.05 -1.89 9.27
N GLY A 131 -21.28 -0.92 9.76
CA GLY A 131 -19.89 -0.70 9.34
C GLY A 131 -18.95 -1.83 9.78
N ALA A 132 -19.20 -2.48 10.93
CA ALA A 132 -18.33 -3.57 11.38
C ALA A 132 -18.42 -4.82 10.49
N ALA A 133 -19.61 -5.14 9.97
CA ALA A 133 -19.78 -6.26 9.04
C ALA A 133 -19.08 -5.99 7.71
N ARG A 134 -19.34 -4.82 7.10
CA ARG A 134 -18.67 -4.41 5.86
C ARG A 134 -17.15 -4.33 6.02
N ALA A 135 -16.65 -3.89 7.18
CA ALA A 135 -15.21 -3.79 7.41
C ALA A 135 -14.51 -5.16 7.40
N LYS A 136 -15.21 -6.22 7.87
CA LYS A 136 -14.72 -7.60 7.82
C LYS A 136 -14.73 -8.17 6.39
N GLU A 137 -15.72 -7.82 5.59
CA GLU A 137 -15.75 -8.18 4.15
C GLU A 137 -14.59 -7.54 3.41
N LEU A 138 -14.43 -6.22 3.57
CA LEU A 138 -13.31 -5.46 3.00
C LEU A 138 -11.94 -5.99 3.44
N TYR A 139 -11.84 -6.54 4.66
CA TYR A 139 -10.61 -7.16 5.16
C TYR A 139 -10.30 -8.48 4.44
N LYS A 140 -11.32 -9.24 4.05
CA LYS A 140 -11.10 -10.45 3.25
C LYS A 140 -10.76 -10.09 1.81
N GLU A 141 -11.55 -9.20 1.20
CA GLU A 141 -11.33 -8.71 -0.17
C GLU A 141 -9.93 -8.10 -0.35
N GLY A 142 -9.49 -7.30 0.63
CA GLY A 142 -8.18 -6.69 0.63
C GLY A 142 -7.05 -7.70 0.83
N GLY A 143 -7.27 -8.71 1.67
CA GLY A 143 -6.34 -9.82 1.87
C GLY A 143 -6.10 -10.59 0.57
N ASP A 144 -7.20 -10.91 -0.12
CA ASP A 144 -7.16 -11.60 -1.41
C ASP A 144 -6.49 -10.74 -2.49
N ALA A 145 -6.78 -9.45 -2.56
CA ALA A 145 -6.15 -8.54 -3.51
C ALA A 145 -4.64 -8.41 -3.27
N PHE A 146 -4.21 -8.29 -2.01
CA PHE A 146 -2.79 -8.26 -1.67
C PHE A 146 -2.10 -9.58 -2.05
N ASN A 147 -2.73 -10.73 -1.77
CA ASN A 147 -2.19 -12.04 -2.13
C ASN A 147 -2.11 -12.22 -3.66
N ARG A 148 -3.10 -11.74 -4.43
CA ARG A 148 -3.03 -11.72 -5.89
C ARG A 148 -1.91 -10.81 -6.41
N TYR A 149 -1.70 -9.67 -5.78
CA TYR A 149 -0.55 -8.79 -6.08
C TYR A 149 0.78 -9.52 -5.83
N VAL A 150 0.93 -10.15 -4.66
CA VAL A 150 2.14 -10.90 -4.27
C VAL A 150 2.41 -12.05 -5.25
N TYR A 151 1.37 -12.78 -5.64
CA TYR A 151 1.47 -13.82 -6.66
C TYR A 151 2.03 -13.27 -7.97
N ALA A 152 1.43 -12.19 -8.49
CA ALA A 152 1.89 -11.57 -9.73
C ALA A 152 3.33 -11.05 -9.61
N ALA A 153 3.68 -10.42 -8.49
CA ALA A 153 5.00 -9.90 -8.19
C ALA A 153 6.08 -11.01 -8.16
N ASN A 154 5.76 -12.15 -7.56
CA ASN A 154 6.67 -13.29 -7.42
C ASN A 154 6.75 -14.17 -8.68
N LEU A 155 5.74 -14.12 -9.55
CA LEU A 155 5.69 -14.90 -10.78
C LEU A 155 6.85 -14.54 -11.71
N GLY A 156 7.71 -15.52 -12.03
CA GLY A 156 8.88 -15.31 -12.89
C GLY A 156 9.96 -14.40 -12.28
N LEU A 157 9.91 -14.13 -10.97
CA LEU A 157 10.94 -13.36 -10.29
C LEU A 157 12.26 -14.16 -10.25
N ASN A 158 13.36 -13.53 -10.64
CA ASN A 158 14.69 -14.16 -10.59
C ASN A 158 15.02 -14.57 -9.15
N ILE A 159 15.62 -15.76 -8.98
CA ILE A 159 15.98 -16.37 -7.68
C ILE A 159 16.87 -15.43 -6.83
N LYS A 160 17.62 -14.52 -7.47
CA LYS A 160 18.44 -13.53 -6.75
C LYS A 160 17.63 -12.47 -5.98
N PHE A 161 16.36 -12.27 -6.31
CA PHE A 161 15.50 -11.29 -5.64
C PHE A 161 14.68 -11.94 -4.54
N GLU A 162 14.53 -11.22 -3.43
CA GLU A 162 13.69 -11.66 -2.34
C GLU A 162 12.21 -11.65 -2.75
N LYS A 163 11.51 -12.76 -2.51
CA LYS A 163 10.07 -12.87 -2.77
C LYS A 163 9.28 -12.08 -1.72
N LEU A 164 8.14 -11.55 -2.14
CA LEU A 164 7.15 -10.99 -1.23
C LEU A 164 6.39 -12.12 -0.52
N ASP A 165 6.10 -11.91 0.76
CA ASP A 165 5.34 -12.85 1.57
C ASP A 165 3.83 -12.66 1.38
N TYR A 166 3.09 -13.77 1.37
CA TYR A 166 1.64 -13.76 1.40
C TYR A 166 1.10 -13.34 2.79
N LEU A 167 -0.09 -12.76 2.79
CA LEU A 167 -0.85 -12.47 4.01
C LEU A 167 -1.36 -13.73 4.69
#